data_AF-A0A7W8KCS0-F1
#
_entry.id   AF-A0A7W8KCS0-F1
#
_cell.length_a   1.000
_cell.length_b   1.000
_cell.length_c   1.000
_cell.angle_alpha   90.00
_cell.angle_beta   90.00
_cell.angle_gamma   90.00
#
_symmetry.space_group_name_H-M   'P 1'
#
loop_
_entity.id
_entity.type
_entity.pdbx_description
1 polymer ?
#
loop_
_entity_poly.entity_id
_entity_poly.type
_entity_poly.pdbx_seq_one_letter_code
_entity_poly.pdbx_strand_id
1 'polypeptide(L)'
;MTASNSIGVEEIPGQISGEIPGEIPASLLQLRLQVSLNEEHVYLGIMFEGGQTLDLGERQHHHCLLTLARQRLSDAQRGIVPGSQGWLERQQLARMLGLDPGNLTIQLHRLRQQIARALPIGIQLDEVVERRRGELRIGTLPFCIVRGSIVEGEFIVPRQAG
;
A
#
# COMPACT_ATOMS: atom_id res chain seq x y z
N MET A 1 33.23 56.39 11.76
CA MET A 1 31.80 56.77 11.74
C MET A 1 31.06 55.54 11.22
N THR A 2 30.50 54.68 12.08
CA THR A 2 29.09 54.73 12.60
C THR A 2 28.07 54.90 11.47
N ALA A 3 27.06 54.04 11.25
CA ALA A 3 26.30 53.19 12.16
C ALA A 3 25.65 52.01 11.36
N SER A 4 25.55 50.82 11.94
CA SER A 4 24.31 50.18 12.45
C SER A 4 23.26 49.82 11.40
N ASN A 5 22.96 48.53 11.24
CA ASN A 5 21.75 48.02 11.87
C ASN A 5 21.76 46.49 12.07
N SER A 6 21.41 46.10 13.29
CA SER A 6 20.98 44.76 13.68
C SER A 6 19.55 44.54 13.20
N ILE A 7 19.19 43.30 12.83
CA ILE A 7 17.90 42.68 13.16
C ILE A 7 18.20 41.20 13.35
N GLY A 8 17.97 40.72 14.56
CA GLY A 8 17.97 39.30 14.87
C GLY A 8 16.77 38.64 14.22
N VAL A 9 16.97 37.42 13.76
CA VAL A 9 15.87 36.49 13.53
C VAL A 9 16.17 35.25 14.35
N GLU A 10 15.39 35.13 15.41
CA GLU A 10 15.31 34.02 16.33
C GLU A 10 14.68 32.81 15.63
N GLU A 11 15.31 31.66 15.88
CA GLU A 11 14.94 30.25 15.72
C GLU A 11 13.64 29.82 15.01
N ILE A 12 13.81 28.90 14.06
CA ILE A 12 12.88 27.76 13.84
C ILE A 12 13.74 26.48 13.78
N PRO A 13 13.72 25.59 14.80
CA PRO A 13 14.33 24.28 14.68
C PRO A 13 13.29 23.31 14.12
N GLY A 14 13.32 23.08 12.80
CA GLY A 14 12.36 22.14 12.20
C GLY A 14 12.53 21.80 10.73
N GLN A 15 13.61 22.21 10.07
CA GLN A 15 13.89 21.81 8.68
C GLN A 15 15.12 20.91 8.62
N ILE A 16 14.90 19.61 8.80
CA ILE A 16 15.71 18.62 8.06
C ILE A 16 15.05 18.45 6.71
N SER A 17 15.49 19.30 5.77
CA SER A 17 15.48 19.04 4.34
C SER A 17 16.30 17.76 4.09
N GLY A 18 15.66 16.60 4.17
CA GLY A 18 16.21 15.40 3.57
C GLY A 18 15.95 15.49 2.07
N GLU A 19 16.99 15.70 1.27
CA GLU A 19 16.98 15.24 -0.11
C GLU A 19 16.51 13.78 -0.09
N ILE A 20 15.33 13.49 -0.64
CA ILE A 20 14.92 12.11 -0.88
C ILE A 20 15.90 11.60 -1.94
N PRO A 21 16.84 10.68 -1.62
CA PRO A 21 17.73 10.15 -2.64
C PRO A 21 16.87 9.43 -3.69
N GLY A 22 17.33 9.47 -4.94
CA GLY A 22 16.70 8.77 -6.04
C GLY A 22 16.44 7.29 -5.73
N GLU A 23 15.30 6.79 -6.21
CA GLU A 23 14.84 5.40 -6.10
C GLU A 23 14.77 4.87 -4.67
N ILE A 24 13.60 5.01 -4.01
CA ILE A 24 13.32 4.31 -2.76
C ILE A 24 13.07 2.83 -3.10
N PRO A 25 13.80 1.87 -2.51
CA PRO A 25 13.54 0.46 -2.75
C PRO A 25 12.23 0.03 -2.09
N ALA A 26 11.51 -0.87 -2.75
CA ALA A 26 10.20 -1.37 -2.31
C ALA A 26 10.24 -2.06 -0.94
N SER A 27 11.41 -2.59 -0.56
CA SER A 27 11.66 -3.20 0.74
C SER A 27 11.55 -2.22 1.93
N LEU A 28 11.54 -0.91 1.68
CA LEU A 28 11.37 0.13 2.69
C LEU A 28 9.93 0.62 2.85
N LEU A 29 8.99 -0.01 2.13
CA LEU A 29 7.59 0.36 2.13
C LEU A 29 6.75 -0.75 2.73
N GLN A 30 5.71 -0.37 3.48
CA GLN A 30 4.68 -1.29 3.94
C GLN A 30 3.29 -0.71 3.64
N LEU A 31 2.40 -1.53 3.08
CA LEU A 31 1.00 -1.16 2.89
C LEU A 31 0.21 -1.43 4.17
N ARG A 32 -0.55 -0.45 4.63
CA ARG A 32 -1.46 -0.61 5.77
C ARG A 32 -2.89 -0.50 5.28
N LEU A 33 -3.62 -1.61 5.33
CA LEU A 33 -5.06 -1.63 5.08
C LEU A 33 -5.79 -1.57 6.42
N GLN A 34 -6.54 -0.49 6.67
CA GLN A 34 -7.42 -0.39 7.82
C GLN A 34 -8.87 -0.60 7.37
N VAL A 35 -9.54 -1.54 8.01
CA VAL A 35 -10.91 -1.93 7.71
C VAL A 35 -11.77 -1.54 8.89
N SER A 36 -12.91 -0.89 8.64
CA SER A 36 -13.89 -0.61 9.68
C SER A 36 -14.46 -1.91 10.27
N LEU A 37 -15.01 -1.84 11.48
CA LEU A 37 -15.57 -3.02 12.15
C LEU A 37 -16.74 -3.65 11.39
N ASN A 38 -17.52 -2.83 10.67
CA ASN A 38 -18.62 -3.28 9.81
C ASN A 38 -18.15 -3.66 8.39
N GLU A 39 -16.86 -3.60 8.11
CA GLU A 39 -16.24 -3.85 6.80
C GLU A 39 -16.78 -2.98 5.65
N GLU A 40 -17.43 -1.84 5.94
CA GLU A 40 -17.94 -0.92 4.90
C GLU A 40 -16.87 0.03 4.37
N HIS A 41 -15.84 0.33 5.20
CA HIS A 41 -14.83 1.31 4.90
C HIS A 41 -13.44 0.69 4.92
N VAL A 42 -12.68 0.92 3.84
CA VAL A 42 -11.29 0.47 3.72
C VAL A 42 -10.39 1.67 3.43
N TYR A 43 -9.51 1.95 4.38
CA TYR A 43 -8.47 2.96 4.30
C TYR A 43 -7.17 2.29 3.89
N LEU A 44 -6.41 2.98 3.03
CA LEU A 44 -5.10 2.53 2.59
C LEU A 44 -4.06 3.58 2.94
N GLY A 45 -3.01 3.16 3.64
CA GLY A 45 -1.82 3.97 3.88
C GLY A 45 -0.57 3.28 3.38
N ILE A 46 0.44 4.07 3.01
CA ILE A 46 1.79 3.60 2.69
C ILE A 46 2.70 4.11 3.81
N MET A 47 3.34 3.18 4.51
CA MET A 47 4.33 3.48 5.54
C MET A 47 5.73 3.37 4.96
N PHE A 48 6.58 4.33 5.29
CA PHE A 48 7.96 4.41 4.85
C PHE A 48 8.92 4.11 6.01
N GLU A 49 10.04 3.47 5.70
CA GLU A 49 11.17 3.37 6.64
C GLU A 49 11.66 4.80 6.95
N GLY A 50 11.62 5.19 8.24
CA GLY A 50 11.79 6.57 8.68
C GLY A 50 10.54 7.22 9.30
N GLY A 51 9.41 6.51 9.32
CA GLY A 51 8.21 6.88 10.09
C GLY A 51 7.24 7.81 9.36
N GLN A 52 7.57 8.25 8.14
CA GLN A 52 6.62 8.94 7.28
C GLN A 52 5.50 7.98 6.86
N THR A 53 4.28 8.49 6.81
CA THR A 53 3.12 7.75 6.32
C THR A 53 2.38 8.61 5.30
N LEU A 54 2.07 8.02 4.14
CA LEU A 54 1.21 8.61 3.14
C LEU A 54 -0.19 8.00 3.25
N ASP A 55 -1.17 8.82 3.61
CA ASP A 55 -2.57 8.40 3.68
C ASP A 55 -3.25 8.56 2.31
N LEU A 56 -3.80 7.46 1.78
CA LEU A 56 -4.59 7.44 0.56
C LEU A 56 -6.10 7.52 0.82
N GLY A 57 -6.48 7.62 2.10
CA GLY A 57 -7.82 7.80 2.59
C GLY A 57 -8.70 6.57 2.38
N GLU A 58 -10.00 6.78 2.50
CA GLU A 58 -11.04 5.77 2.30
C GLU A 58 -11.50 5.72 0.84
N ARG A 59 -11.50 4.55 0.21
CA ARG A 59 -12.05 4.40 -1.15
C ARG A 59 -12.64 3.02 -1.37
N GLN A 60 -13.74 2.95 -2.13
CA GLN A 60 -14.38 1.69 -2.49
C GLN A 60 -13.45 0.73 -3.26
N HIS A 61 -12.56 1.24 -4.13
CA HIS A 61 -11.61 0.38 -4.85
C HIS A 61 -10.56 -0.27 -3.96
N HIS A 62 -10.39 0.15 -2.70
CA HIS A 62 -9.47 -0.52 -1.76
C HIS A 62 -9.95 -1.92 -1.36
N HIS A 63 -11.25 -2.22 -1.46
CA HIS A 63 -11.77 -3.58 -1.22
C HIS A 63 -11.16 -4.62 -2.16
N CYS A 64 -10.79 -4.22 -3.39
CA CYS A 64 -10.09 -5.09 -4.31
C CYS A 64 -8.74 -5.52 -3.72
N LEU A 65 -7.97 -4.56 -3.19
CA LEU A 65 -6.67 -4.83 -2.59
C LEU A 65 -6.79 -5.64 -1.30
N LEU A 66 -7.77 -5.31 -0.44
CA LEU A 66 -8.06 -6.05 0.78
C LEU A 66 -8.39 -7.52 0.50
N THR A 67 -9.23 -7.79 -0.50
CA THR A 67 -9.62 -9.17 -0.84
C THR A 67 -8.42 -9.98 -1.32
N LEU A 68 -7.55 -9.38 -2.15
CA LEU A 68 -6.31 -10.02 -2.60
C LEU A 68 -5.33 -10.25 -1.44
N ALA A 69 -5.23 -9.31 -0.50
CA ALA A 69 -4.41 -9.42 0.70
C ALA A 69 -4.86 -10.58 1.60
N ARG A 70 -6.16 -10.64 1.91
CA ARG A 70 -6.77 -11.74 2.67
C ARG A 70 -6.57 -13.10 2.00
N GLN A 71 -6.73 -13.17 0.68
CA GLN A 71 -6.49 -14.42 -0.06
C GLN A 71 -5.04 -14.88 0.07
N ARG A 72 -4.07 -13.96 -0.10
CA ARG A 72 -2.65 -14.31 0.00
C ARG A 72 -2.28 -14.78 1.42
N LEU A 73 -2.81 -14.13 2.45
CA LEU A 73 -2.63 -14.57 3.84
C LEU A 73 -3.24 -15.95 4.09
N SER A 74 -4.46 -16.18 3.61
CA SER A 74 -5.12 -17.49 3.72
C SER A 74 -4.30 -18.60 3.06
N ASP A 75 -3.79 -18.35 1.85
CA ASP A 75 -2.95 -19.31 1.14
C ASP A 75 -1.62 -19.57 1.86
N ALA A 76 -1.01 -18.53 2.44
CA ALA A 76 0.19 -18.66 3.26
C ALA A 76 -0.05 -19.48 4.54
N GLN A 77 -1.16 -19.25 5.23
CA GLN A 77 -1.58 -20.02 6.41
C GLN A 77 -1.84 -21.50 6.07
N ARG A 78 -2.29 -21.79 4.85
CA ARG A 78 -2.50 -23.15 4.34
C ARG A 78 -1.20 -23.82 3.85
N GLY A 79 -0.05 -23.14 3.92
CA GLY A 79 1.24 -23.68 3.49
C GLY A 79 1.41 -23.79 1.97
N ILE A 80 0.63 -23.03 1.18
CA ILE A 80 0.82 -22.97 -0.28
C ILE A 80 2.16 -22.31 -0.58
N VAL A 81 2.84 -22.75 -1.63
CA VAL A 81 4.15 -22.21 -2.04
C VAL A 81 4.06 -20.71 -2.37
N PRO A 82 5.03 -19.86 -1.97
CA PRO A 82 4.95 -18.39 -2.12
C PRO A 82 4.59 -17.88 -3.52
N GLY A 83 5.11 -18.53 -4.57
CA GLY A 83 4.82 -18.16 -5.97
C GLY A 83 3.36 -18.40 -6.39
N SER A 84 2.64 -19.25 -5.67
CA SER A 84 1.25 -19.65 -5.96
C SER A 84 0.23 -19.03 -5.01
N GLN A 85 0.66 -18.30 -3.98
CA GLN A 85 -0.23 -17.65 -3.02
C GLN A 85 -0.94 -16.42 -3.62
N GLY A 86 -2.21 -16.24 -3.27
CA GLY A 86 -2.95 -14.99 -3.44
C GLY A 86 -3.48 -14.72 -4.84
N TRP A 87 -3.31 -15.65 -5.78
CA TRP A 87 -3.80 -15.49 -7.15
C TRP A 87 -5.30 -15.73 -7.23
N LEU A 88 -6.03 -14.72 -7.72
CA LEU A 88 -7.46 -14.77 -7.96
C LEU A 88 -7.77 -14.39 -9.40
N GLU A 89 -8.64 -15.16 -10.04
CA GLU A 89 -9.21 -14.79 -11.33
C GLU A 89 -10.08 -13.52 -11.19
N ARG A 90 -10.10 -12.67 -12.22
CA ARG A 90 -10.96 -11.47 -12.23
C ARG A 90 -12.43 -11.79 -11.96
N GLN A 91 -12.96 -12.88 -12.54
CA GLN A 91 -14.36 -13.26 -12.33
C GLN A 91 -14.61 -13.75 -10.90
N GLN A 92 -13.63 -14.41 -10.29
CA GLN A 92 -13.72 -14.81 -8.88
C GLN A 92 -13.67 -13.58 -7.97
N LEU A 93 -12.75 -12.65 -8.21
CA LEU A 93 -12.65 -11.40 -7.46
C LEU A 93 -13.96 -10.58 -7.55
N ALA A 94 -14.55 -10.47 -8.74
CA ALA A 94 -15.83 -9.78 -8.94
C ALA A 94 -16.94 -10.42 -8.08
N ARG A 95 -17.06 -11.76 -8.10
CA ARG A 95 -18.03 -12.50 -7.29
C ARG A 95 -17.82 -12.30 -5.79
N MET A 96 -16.57 -12.36 -5.31
CA MET A 96 -16.25 -12.16 -3.88
C MET A 96 -16.62 -10.76 -3.40
N LEU A 97 -16.51 -9.76 -4.27
CA LEU A 97 -16.87 -8.38 -3.97
C LEU A 97 -18.36 -8.06 -4.22
N GLY A 98 -19.14 -9.02 -4.72
CA GLY A 98 -20.53 -8.77 -5.14
C GLY A 98 -20.66 -7.76 -6.28
N LEU A 99 -19.61 -7.60 -7.10
CA LEU A 99 -19.56 -6.66 -8.21
C LEU A 99 -19.78 -7.37 -9.55
N ASP A 100 -20.32 -6.64 -10.53
CA ASP A 100 -20.23 -7.08 -11.92
C ASP A 100 -18.80 -6.88 -12.48
N PRO A 101 -18.43 -7.60 -13.57
CA PRO A 101 -17.10 -7.50 -14.15
C PRO A 101 -16.71 -6.11 -14.66
N GLY A 102 -17.68 -5.29 -15.09
CA GLY A 102 -17.45 -3.92 -15.56
C GLY A 102 -17.07 -3.00 -14.40
N ASN A 103 -17.83 -3.06 -13.31
CA ASN A 103 -17.54 -2.35 -12.08
C ASN A 103 -16.16 -2.75 -11.51
N LEU A 104 -15.84 -4.05 -11.46
CA LEU A 104 -14.50 -4.48 -11.04
C LEU A 104 -13.40 -3.85 -11.91
N THR A 105 -13.59 -3.80 -13.23
CA THR A 105 -12.61 -3.20 -14.15
C THR A 105 -12.38 -1.72 -13.85
N ILE A 106 -13.45 -0.97 -13.57
CA ILE A 106 -13.38 0.45 -13.19
C ILE A 106 -12.65 0.61 -11.85
N GLN A 107 -13.00 -0.20 -10.84
CA GLN A 107 -12.36 -0.14 -9.51
C GLN A 107 -10.86 -0.48 -9.62
N LEU A 108 -10.50 -1.49 -10.40
CA LEU A 108 -9.10 -1.84 -10.66
C LEU A 108 -8.35 -0.72 -11.40
N HIS A 109 -8.97 -0.06 -12.37
CA HIS A 109 -8.38 1.08 -13.04
C HIS A 109 -8.11 2.24 -12.07
N ARG A 110 -9.11 2.59 -11.24
CA ARG A 110 -9.00 3.65 -10.23
C ARG A 110 -7.95 3.35 -9.18
N LEU A 111 -7.92 2.11 -8.68
CA LEU A 111 -6.89 1.63 -7.75
C LEU A 111 -5.49 1.85 -8.32
N ARG A 112 -5.27 1.41 -9.56
CA ARG A 112 -3.98 1.57 -10.25
C ARG A 112 -3.58 3.03 -10.40
N GLN A 113 -4.51 3.88 -10.81
CA GLN A 113 -4.25 5.31 -10.99
C GLN A 113 -3.91 6.00 -9.66
N GLN A 114 -4.58 5.63 -8.57
CA GLN A 114 -4.27 6.17 -7.24
C GLN A 114 -2.90 5.69 -6.75
N ILE A 115 -2.60 4.39 -6.85
CA ILE A 115 -1.31 3.83 -6.45
C ILE A 115 -0.19 4.46 -7.27
N ALA A 116 -0.32 4.55 -8.60
CA ALA A 116 0.71 5.13 -9.45
C ALA A 116 1.01 6.61 -9.15
N ARG A 117 0.06 7.35 -8.56
CA ARG A 117 0.25 8.74 -8.11
C ARG A 117 0.85 8.83 -6.72
N ALA A 118 0.67 7.80 -5.91
CA ALA A 118 1.08 7.74 -4.52
C ALA A 118 2.48 7.14 -4.34
N LEU A 119 2.86 6.23 -5.23
CA LEU A 119 4.14 5.55 -5.15
C LEU A 119 5.30 6.51 -5.46
N PRO A 120 6.41 6.41 -4.72
CA PRO A 120 7.64 7.10 -5.05
C PRO A 120 8.18 6.67 -6.42
N ILE A 121 9.03 7.52 -6.98
CA ILE A 121 9.81 7.19 -8.18
C ILE A 121 10.68 5.96 -7.88
N GLY A 122 10.58 4.95 -8.75
CA GLY A 122 11.33 3.69 -8.65
C GLY A 122 10.47 2.47 -8.30
N ILE A 123 9.31 2.66 -7.65
CA ILE A 123 8.42 1.54 -7.33
C ILE A 123 7.45 1.27 -8.46
N GLN A 124 7.44 0.04 -8.93
CA GLN A 124 6.54 -0.35 -10.01
C GLN A 124 5.18 -0.80 -9.45
N LEU A 125 4.14 -0.59 -10.26
CA LEU A 125 2.77 -0.92 -9.87
C LEU A 125 2.54 -2.43 -9.66
N ASP A 126 3.31 -3.27 -10.35
CA ASP A 126 3.34 -4.72 -10.18
C ASP A 126 3.88 -5.14 -8.81
N GLU A 127 4.70 -4.31 -8.14
CA GLU A 127 5.12 -4.57 -6.76
C GLU A 127 3.96 -4.44 -5.76
N VAL A 128 2.92 -3.67 -6.12
CA VAL A 128 1.70 -3.51 -5.32
C VAL A 128 0.60 -4.48 -5.75
N VAL A 129 0.41 -4.66 -7.05
CA VAL A 129 -0.61 -5.55 -7.62
C VAL A 129 -0.04 -6.28 -8.83
N GLU A 130 0.34 -7.54 -8.62
CA GLU A 130 0.81 -8.40 -9.69
C GLU A 130 -0.34 -8.92 -10.55
N ARG A 131 -0.02 -9.18 -11.82
CA ARG A 131 -0.97 -9.67 -12.82
C ARG A 131 -0.33 -10.76 -13.67
N ARG A 132 -1.06 -11.85 -13.89
CA ARG A 132 -0.67 -12.89 -14.84
C ARG A 132 -1.90 -13.52 -15.47
N ARG A 133 -1.91 -13.75 -16.78
CA ARG A 133 -2.93 -14.56 -17.50
C ARG A 133 -4.40 -14.32 -17.07
N GLY A 134 -4.77 -13.09 -16.71
CA GLY A 134 -6.14 -12.75 -16.27
C GLY A 134 -6.43 -12.91 -14.77
N GLU A 135 -5.45 -13.33 -13.99
CA GLU A 135 -5.42 -13.37 -12.53
C GLU A 135 -4.72 -12.14 -11.94
N LEU A 136 -5.06 -11.85 -10.69
CA LEU A 136 -4.54 -10.77 -9.87
C LEU A 136 -4.08 -11.33 -8.53
N ARG A 137 -3.04 -10.74 -7.96
CA ARG A 137 -2.71 -10.90 -6.54
C ARG A 137 -2.20 -9.59 -5.97
N ILE A 138 -2.19 -9.47 -4.65
CA ILE A 138 -1.40 -8.42 -4.00
C ILE A 138 0.07 -8.72 -4.28
N GLY A 139 0.84 -7.67 -4.59
CA GLY A 139 2.23 -7.79 -4.97
C GLY A 139 3.16 -8.11 -3.80
N THR A 140 4.45 -7.90 -4.01
CA THR A 140 5.52 -8.31 -3.10
C THR A 140 5.82 -7.29 -2.01
N LEU A 141 5.15 -6.15 -1.97
CA LEU A 141 5.28 -5.25 -0.84
C LEU A 141 4.80 -5.90 0.46
N PRO A 142 5.51 -5.72 1.59
CA PRO A 142 4.99 -6.01 2.91
C PRO A 142 3.64 -5.32 3.12
N PHE A 143 2.70 -5.99 3.79
CA PHE A 143 1.41 -5.39 4.12
C PHE A 143 0.86 -5.88 5.46
N CYS A 144 0.07 -5.04 6.12
CA CYS A 144 -0.73 -5.43 7.28
C CYS A 144 -2.20 -5.04 7.07
N ILE A 145 -3.08 -5.88 7.62
CA ILE A 145 -4.51 -5.67 7.66
C ILE A 145 -4.91 -5.44 9.11
N VAL A 146 -5.55 -4.33 9.39
CA VAL A 146 -6.06 -3.97 10.72
C VAL A 146 -7.57 -3.80 10.61
N ARG A 147 -8.34 -4.55 11.40
CA ARG A 147 -9.79 -4.39 11.50
C ARG A 147 -10.12 -3.66 12.80
N GLY A 148 -10.63 -2.44 12.71
CA GLY A 148 -10.78 -1.55 13.87
C GLY A 148 -9.45 -1.31 14.57
N SER A 149 -9.26 -1.94 15.73
CA SER A 149 -8.01 -1.87 16.52
C SER A 149 -7.24 -3.19 16.57
N ILE A 150 -7.69 -4.23 15.87
CA ILE A 150 -7.11 -5.57 15.90
C ILE A 150 -6.34 -5.82 14.62
N VAL A 151 -5.09 -6.27 14.72
CA VAL A 151 -4.33 -6.76 13.56
C VAL A 151 -4.97 -8.07 13.10
N GLU A 152 -5.60 -8.04 11.92
CA GLU A 152 -6.24 -9.21 11.31
C GLU A 152 -5.19 -10.15 10.71
N GLY A 153 -4.14 -9.59 10.13
CA GLY A 153 -3.03 -10.35 9.60
C GLY A 153 -1.93 -9.47 9.05
N GLU A 154 -0.72 -10.00 9.01
CA GLU A 154 0.45 -9.31 8.49
C GLU A 154 1.22 -10.24 7.55
N PHE A 155 1.64 -9.70 6.41
CA PHE A 155 2.48 -10.37 5.45
C PHE A 155 3.80 -9.63 5.37
N ILE A 156 4.84 -10.24 5.93
CA ILE A 156 6.20 -9.72 5.92
C ILE A 156 6.95 -10.49 4.86
N VAL A 157 7.50 -9.79 3.87
CA VAL A 157 8.47 -10.41 2.96
C VAL A 157 9.79 -10.47 3.69
N PRO A 158 10.41 -11.66 3.85
CA PRO A 158 11.73 -11.76 4.45
C PRO A 158 12.67 -10.87 3.63
N ARG A 159 13.20 -9.83 4.28
CA ARG A 159 14.20 -8.93 3.71
C ARG A 159 15.37 -9.83 3.32
N GLN A 160 15.53 -10.12 2.04
CA GLN A 160 16.67 -10.88 1.54
C GLN A 160 17.89 -10.01 1.85
N ALA A 161 18.63 -10.37 2.90
CA ALA A 161 19.92 -9.77 3.20
C ALA A 161 20.86 -10.20 2.07
N GLY A 162 21.08 -9.28 1.12
CA GLY A 162 22.08 -9.40 0.06
C GLY A 162 23.14 -8.33 0.28
#